data_AF-A0A8D8GDF3-F1
#
_entry.id   AF-A0A8D8GDF3-F1
#
_cell.length_a   1.000
_cell.length_b   1.000
_cell.length_c   1.000
_cell.angle_alpha   90.00
_cell.angle_beta   90.00
_cell.angle_gamma   90.00
#
_symmetry.space_group_name_H-M   'P 1'
#
loop_
_entity.id
_entity.type
_entity.pdbx_description
1 polymer ?
#
loop_
_entity_poly.entity_id
_entity_poly.type
_entity_poly.pdbx_seq_one_letter_code
_entity_poly.pdbx_strand_id
1 'polypeptide(L)'
;MEANLNALLAAVKSRNEGKFDLVLAQYRDKVDEVTRRGDFGVLLEETVLTGRVSFVEKVLSEDFVFEGDSGVTRLLETCCNRGFPDLLKFLLSKCGGKEDQVRQINASPLLSQTIKEMNIQKDNRKCPFFKCFNILLEDGRVEIDKVDEKGFSALHYAVKYKVDAAVELLLQCSAYIGTMNMFKELPICEMNPDALEGYLDSCIT
;
A
#
# COMPACT_ATOMS: atom_id res chain seq x y z
N MET A 1 8.96 30.79 17.77
CA MET A 1 8.59 29.35 17.86
C MET A 1 9.88 28.57 17.84
N GLU A 2 10.18 27.82 18.90
CA GLU A 2 11.25 26.82 18.85
C GLU A 2 10.92 25.82 17.75
N ALA A 3 11.86 25.59 16.85
CA ALA A 3 11.70 24.57 15.81
C ALA A 3 11.93 23.22 16.49
N ASN A 4 10.84 22.57 16.85
CA ASN A 4 10.84 21.21 17.39
C ASN A 4 9.92 20.33 16.53
N LEU A 5 9.97 19.02 16.74
CA LEU A 5 9.14 18.07 16.00
C LEU A 5 7.66 18.46 16.03
N ASN A 6 7.15 18.92 17.16
CA ASN A 6 5.74 19.32 17.30
C ASN A 6 5.34 20.46 16.35
N ALA A 7 6.22 21.41 16.09
CA ALA A 7 5.98 22.48 15.11
C ALA A 7 5.87 21.93 13.68
N LEU A 8 6.70 20.93 13.32
CA LEU A 8 6.61 20.23 12.04
C LEU A 8 5.32 19.45 11.90
N LEU A 9 4.99 18.63 12.92
CA LEU A 9 3.76 17.85 12.93
C LEU A 9 2.53 18.76 12.82
N ALA A 10 2.53 19.91 13.49
CA ALA A 10 1.48 20.92 13.36
C ALA A 10 1.42 21.53 11.94
N ALA A 11 2.57 21.75 11.29
CA ALA A 11 2.61 22.24 9.92
C ALA A 11 2.03 21.21 8.92
N VAL A 12 2.41 19.94 9.05
CA VAL A 12 1.87 18.80 8.28
C VAL A 12 0.35 18.71 8.46
N LYS A 13 -0.13 18.74 9.70
CA LYS A 13 -1.58 18.71 10.03
C LYS A 13 -2.34 19.90 9.47
N SER A 14 -1.71 21.08 9.42
CA SER A 14 -2.31 22.28 8.83
C SER A 14 -2.38 22.26 7.29
N ARG A 15 -1.75 21.26 6.64
CA ARG A 15 -1.72 21.09 5.18
C ARG A 15 -1.20 22.30 4.40
N ASN A 16 -0.44 23.17 5.06
CA ASN A 16 0.14 24.38 4.48
C ASN A 16 1.59 24.10 4.09
N GLU A 17 1.84 23.95 2.79
CA GLU A 17 3.15 23.60 2.26
C GLU A 17 4.21 24.68 2.52
N GLY A 18 3.88 25.96 2.31
CA GLY A 18 4.84 27.04 2.56
C GLY A 18 5.24 27.14 4.04
N LYS A 19 4.29 26.91 4.96
CA LYS A 19 4.59 26.82 6.39
C LYS A 19 5.47 25.61 6.70
N PHE A 20 5.19 24.47 6.10
CA PHE A 20 6.00 23.26 6.29
C PHE A 20 7.44 23.47 5.83
N ASP A 21 7.66 24.09 4.67
CA ASP A 21 9.00 24.33 4.12
C ASP A 21 9.84 25.23 5.03
N LEU A 22 9.24 26.31 5.52
CA LEU A 22 9.88 27.21 6.46
C LEU A 22 10.26 26.51 7.77
N VAL A 23 9.33 25.71 8.33
CA VAL A 23 9.57 24.99 9.59
C VAL A 23 10.58 23.85 9.40
N LEU A 24 10.57 23.17 8.24
CA LEU A 24 11.52 22.09 7.92
C LEU A 24 12.94 22.62 7.75
N ALA A 25 13.12 23.75 7.07
CA ALA A 25 14.43 24.42 6.98
C ALA A 25 14.95 24.80 8.37
N GLN A 26 14.12 25.47 9.18
CA GLN A 26 14.49 25.86 10.55
C GLN A 26 14.82 24.67 11.45
N TYR A 27 14.09 23.56 11.29
CA TYR A 27 14.32 22.34 12.05
C TYR A 27 15.64 21.67 11.62
N ARG A 28 15.94 21.62 10.32
CA ARG A 28 17.24 21.11 9.82
C ARG A 28 18.43 21.95 10.29
N ASP A 29 18.25 23.26 10.44
CA ASP A 29 19.31 24.17 10.90
C ASP A 29 19.54 24.13 12.41
N LYS A 30 18.48 23.95 13.20
CA LYS A 30 18.52 24.09 14.68
C LYS A 30 18.66 22.78 15.43
N VAL A 31 18.30 21.65 14.81
CA VAL A 31 18.27 20.34 15.46
C VAL A 31 19.41 19.48 14.92
N ASP A 32 20.18 18.89 15.82
CA ASP A 32 21.31 18.03 15.46
C ASP A 32 20.85 16.77 14.71
N GLU A 33 21.77 16.15 13.99
CA GLU A 33 21.46 14.98 13.17
C GLU A 33 20.94 13.77 13.98
N VAL A 34 21.38 13.61 15.24
CA VAL A 34 20.98 12.47 16.07
C VAL A 34 19.51 12.58 16.44
N THR A 35 19.07 13.76 16.90
CA THR A 35 17.65 14.00 17.17
C THR A 35 16.81 13.91 15.90
N ARG A 36 17.27 14.47 14.77
CA ARG A 36 16.56 14.35 13.48
C ARG A 36 16.37 12.91 13.04
N ARG A 37 17.36 12.04 13.29
CA ARG A 37 17.27 10.61 12.97
C ARG A 37 16.24 9.90 13.85
N GLY A 38 16.15 10.25 15.13
CA GLY A 38 15.12 9.72 16.04
C GLY A 38 13.70 10.18 15.65
N ASP A 39 13.56 11.43 15.24
CA ASP A 39 12.29 12.04 14.86
C ASP A 39 11.81 11.63 13.45
N PHE A 40 12.72 11.13 12.60
CA PHE A 40 12.46 10.82 11.19
C PHE A 40 11.27 9.88 10.99
N GLY A 41 11.20 8.78 11.75
CA GLY A 41 10.11 7.81 11.63
C GLY A 41 8.74 8.43 11.92
N VAL A 42 8.64 9.19 13.01
CA VAL A 42 7.39 9.87 13.41
C VAL A 42 6.97 10.92 12.38
N LEU A 43 7.92 11.71 11.88
CA LEU A 43 7.66 12.71 10.85
C LEU A 43 7.19 12.06 9.54
N LEU A 44 7.85 10.97 9.12
CA LEU A 44 7.51 10.25 7.91
C LEU A 44 6.10 9.65 8.01
N GLU A 45 5.78 8.96 9.10
CA GLU A 45 4.43 8.43 9.34
C GLU A 45 3.36 9.52 9.27
N GLU A 46 3.55 10.65 9.94
CA GLU A 46 2.58 11.76 9.92
C GLU A 46 2.42 12.35 8.51
N THR A 47 3.50 12.49 7.75
CA THR A 47 3.42 12.98 6.36
C THR A 47 2.66 12.02 5.46
N VAL A 48 2.86 10.69 5.62
CA VAL A 48 2.12 9.67 4.88
C VAL A 48 0.63 9.67 5.24
N LEU A 49 0.27 9.92 6.51
CA LEU A 49 -1.13 10.05 6.92
C LEU A 49 -1.89 11.17 6.20
N THR A 50 -1.19 12.18 5.68
CA THR A 50 -1.80 13.24 4.87
C THR A 50 -2.16 12.83 3.44
N GLY A 51 -1.54 11.77 2.93
CA GLY A 51 -1.70 11.29 1.55
C GLY A 51 -1.09 12.20 0.47
N ARG A 52 -0.26 13.18 0.84
CA ARG A 52 0.38 14.09 -0.11
C ARG A 52 1.82 13.69 -0.38
N VAL A 53 2.11 13.36 -1.64
CA VAL A 53 3.45 13.00 -2.10
C VAL A 53 4.45 14.14 -1.86
N SER A 54 4.04 15.40 -2.05
CA SER A 54 4.88 16.58 -1.87
C SER A 54 5.52 16.70 -0.48
N PHE A 55 4.80 16.34 0.58
CA PHE A 55 5.35 16.36 1.94
C PHE A 55 6.38 15.24 2.15
N VAL A 56 6.09 14.05 1.63
CA VAL A 56 6.96 12.88 1.79
C VAL A 56 8.25 13.08 0.98
N GLU A 57 8.16 13.60 -0.24
CA GLU A 57 9.31 13.96 -1.09
C GLU A 57 10.25 14.98 -0.44
N LYS A 58 9.72 15.91 0.37
CA LYS A 58 10.55 16.90 1.06
C LYS A 58 11.30 16.30 2.25
N VAL A 59 10.72 15.28 2.88
CA VAL A 59 11.31 14.58 4.02
C VAL A 59 12.35 13.55 3.56
N LEU A 60 12.06 12.80 2.50
CA LEU A 60 12.98 11.84 1.91
C LEU A 60 13.98 12.55 0.98
N SER A 61 15.26 12.20 1.03
CA SER A 61 16.21 12.64 0.00
C SER A 61 15.93 11.94 -1.33
N GLU A 62 16.38 12.52 -2.45
CA GLU A 62 16.19 11.92 -3.78
C GLU A 62 16.76 10.49 -3.84
N ASP A 63 17.94 10.28 -3.27
CA ASP A 63 18.64 8.99 -3.20
C ASP A 63 18.20 8.10 -2.03
N PHE A 64 17.17 8.49 -1.28
CA PHE A 64 16.70 7.69 -0.15
C PHE A 64 16.15 6.34 -0.62
N VAL A 65 16.62 5.26 -0.01
CA VAL A 65 16.09 3.90 -0.20
C VAL A 65 15.81 3.31 1.17
N PHE A 66 14.66 2.66 1.32
CA PHE A 66 14.34 1.92 2.54
C PHE A 66 15.28 0.72 2.68
N GLU A 67 16.05 0.68 3.78
CA GLU A 67 16.98 -0.39 4.11
C GLU A 67 16.63 -1.03 5.47
N GLY A 68 16.80 -2.35 5.58
CA GLY A 68 16.47 -3.09 6.80
C GLY A 68 15.00 -2.93 7.20
N ASP A 69 14.66 -3.21 8.45
CA ASP A 69 13.30 -2.98 9.00
C ASP A 69 13.06 -1.48 9.26
N SER A 70 12.74 -0.77 8.18
CA SER A 70 12.55 0.68 8.19
C SER A 70 11.10 1.11 8.47
N GLY A 71 10.23 0.18 8.90
CA GLY A 71 8.80 0.45 9.08
C GLY A 71 8.01 0.66 7.78
N VAL A 72 8.59 0.33 6.62
CA VAL A 72 7.95 0.56 5.31
C VAL A 72 6.62 -0.19 5.18
N THR A 73 6.50 -1.37 5.79
CA THR A 73 5.26 -2.16 5.84
C THR A 73 4.08 -1.29 6.31
N ARG A 74 4.24 -0.55 7.41
CA ARG A 74 3.18 0.29 7.97
C ARG A 74 2.82 1.47 7.08
N LEU A 75 3.80 2.01 6.36
CA LEU A 75 3.58 3.10 5.41
C LEU A 75 2.78 2.62 4.19
N LEU A 76 3.12 1.44 3.65
CA LEU A 76 2.40 0.80 2.55
C LEU A 76 0.96 0.43 2.95
N GLU A 77 0.78 -0.15 4.14
CA GLU A 77 -0.55 -0.43 4.72
C GLU A 77 -1.39 0.84 4.84
N THR A 78 -0.79 1.94 5.32
CA THR A 78 -1.49 3.23 5.44
C THR A 78 -1.97 3.72 4.07
N CYS A 79 -1.15 3.57 3.03
CA CYS A 79 -1.54 3.95 1.68
C CYS A 79 -2.67 3.07 1.12
N CYS A 80 -2.64 1.76 1.41
CA CYS A 80 -3.68 0.83 0.99
C CYS A 80 -5.01 1.09 1.71
N ASN A 81 -4.98 1.23 3.04
CA ASN A 81 -6.17 1.45 3.87
C ASN A 81 -6.81 2.83 3.67
N ARG A 82 -6.06 3.82 3.19
CA ARG A 82 -6.59 5.18 2.91
C ARG A 82 -6.81 5.47 1.44
N GLY A 83 -6.40 4.57 0.54
CA GLY A 83 -6.54 4.75 -0.90
C GLY A 83 -5.66 5.88 -1.44
N PHE A 84 -4.35 5.85 -1.16
CA PHE A 84 -3.38 6.82 -1.66
C PHE A 84 -2.50 6.23 -2.77
N PRO A 85 -2.99 6.11 -4.02
CA PRO A 85 -2.28 5.41 -5.09
C PRO A 85 -0.96 6.09 -5.49
N ASP A 86 -0.95 7.42 -5.62
CA ASP A 86 0.25 8.15 -6.04
C ASP A 86 1.36 8.03 -4.99
N LEU A 87 0.98 8.07 -3.71
CA LEU A 87 1.92 7.89 -2.61
C LEU A 87 2.39 6.44 -2.47
N LEU A 88 1.50 5.47 -2.67
CA LEU A 88 1.87 4.05 -2.70
C LEU A 88 2.92 3.79 -3.79
N LYS A 89 2.68 4.27 -5.01
CA LYS A 89 3.61 4.16 -6.13
C LYS A 89 4.96 4.81 -5.81
N PHE A 90 4.93 6.00 -5.19
CA PHE A 90 6.14 6.69 -4.78
C PHE A 90 6.93 5.89 -3.74
N LEU A 91 6.28 5.38 -2.68
CA LEU A 91 6.95 4.60 -1.64
C LEU A 91 7.51 3.28 -2.19
N LEU A 92 6.77 2.58 -3.05
CA LEU A 92 7.26 1.37 -3.74
C LEU A 92 8.49 1.66 -4.60
N SER A 93 8.56 2.84 -5.24
CA SER A 93 9.75 3.25 -6.02
C SER A 93 10.99 3.49 -5.14
N LYS A 94 10.79 3.80 -3.86
CA LYS A 94 11.85 3.96 -2.85
C LYS A 94 12.17 2.66 -2.11
N CYS A 95 11.40 1.60 -2.32
CA CYS A 95 11.74 0.26 -1.87
C CYS A 95 12.75 -0.34 -2.85
N GLY A 96 13.89 -0.81 -2.35
CA GLY A 96 14.84 -1.57 -3.16
C GLY A 96 14.32 -2.95 -3.59
N GLY A 97 15.15 -3.69 -4.32
CA GLY A 97 14.87 -5.06 -4.74
C GLY A 97 15.56 -6.15 -3.91
N LYS A 98 16.17 -5.82 -2.75
CA LYS A 98 16.81 -6.84 -1.91
C LYS A 98 15.75 -7.68 -1.19
N GLU A 99 16.10 -8.90 -0.81
CA GLU A 99 15.18 -9.85 -0.18
C GLU A 99 14.42 -9.28 1.03
N ASP A 100 15.09 -8.50 1.88
CA ASP A 100 14.47 -7.91 3.07
C ASP A 100 13.33 -6.93 2.71
N GLN A 101 13.47 -6.15 1.64
CA GLN A 101 12.41 -5.24 1.20
C GLN A 101 11.24 -6.01 0.58
N VAL A 102 11.52 -7.06 -0.20
CA VAL A 102 10.46 -7.95 -0.74
C VAL A 102 9.68 -8.61 0.40
N ARG A 103 10.37 -9.05 1.46
CA ARG A 103 9.71 -9.58 2.67
C ARG A 103 8.82 -8.54 3.34
N GLN A 104 9.24 -7.27 3.39
CA GLN A 104 8.47 -6.20 4.02
C GLN A 104 7.25 -5.75 3.23
N ILE A 105 7.36 -5.69 1.89
CA ILE A 105 6.23 -5.45 0.98
C ILE A 105 5.16 -6.52 1.21
N ASN A 106 5.58 -7.77 1.38
CA ASN A 106 4.69 -8.92 1.58
C ASN A 106 4.48 -9.31 3.05
N ALA A 107 4.89 -8.46 3.99
CA ALA A 107 4.71 -8.74 5.42
C ALA A 107 3.22 -8.75 5.78
N SER A 108 2.43 -7.93 5.11
CA SER A 108 0.98 -7.92 5.20
C SER A 108 0.32 -8.17 3.83
N PRO A 109 -0.91 -8.70 3.80
CA PRO A 109 -1.63 -9.01 2.57
C PRO A 109 -2.23 -7.72 1.97
N LEU A 110 -1.39 -6.85 1.42
CA LEU A 110 -1.77 -5.52 0.91
C LEU A 110 -2.89 -5.60 -0.14
N LEU A 111 -2.84 -6.58 -1.05
CA LEU A 111 -3.90 -6.82 -2.05
C LEU A 111 -5.26 -7.07 -1.37
N SER A 112 -5.30 -7.96 -0.37
CA SER A 112 -6.51 -8.23 0.42
C SER A 112 -7.04 -6.99 1.13
N GLN A 113 -6.15 -6.15 1.67
CA GLN A 113 -6.54 -4.89 2.33
C GLN A 113 -7.22 -3.93 1.36
N THR A 114 -6.65 -3.71 0.18
CA THR A 114 -7.25 -2.81 -0.81
C THR A 114 -8.65 -3.27 -1.24
N ILE A 115 -8.87 -4.58 -1.43
CA ILE A 115 -10.18 -5.13 -1.81
C ILE A 115 -11.23 -4.96 -0.71
N LYS A 116 -10.85 -5.12 0.58
CA LYS A 116 -11.76 -4.93 1.72
C LYS A 116 -12.37 -3.52 1.76
N GLU A 117 -11.63 -2.53 1.28
CA GLU A 117 -12.06 -1.13 1.23
C GLU A 117 -12.80 -0.76 -0.08
N MET A 118 -12.86 -1.66 -1.07
CA MET A 118 -13.61 -1.42 -2.31
C MET A 118 -15.12 -1.51 -2.03
N ASN A 119 -15.85 -0.46 -2.36
CA ASN A 119 -17.29 -0.41 -2.16
C ASN A 119 -18.03 -1.04 -3.36
N ILE A 120 -18.68 -2.17 -3.10
CA ILE A 120 -19.49 -2.97 -4.04
C ILE A 120 -20.57 -2.13 -4.78
N GLN A 121 -21.00 -1.00 -4.21
CA GLN A 121 -22.07 -0.16 -4.79
C GLN A 121 -21.58 0.96 -5.73
N LYS A 122 -20.27 1.09 -5.96
CA LYS A 122 -19.71 2.11 -6.86
C LYS A 122 -18.91 1.46 -7.98
N ASP A 123 -18.71 2.20 -9.07
CA ASP A 123 -17.78 1.81 -10.12
C ASP A 123 -16.36 1.69 -9.53
N ASN A 124 -15.98 0.46 -9.18
CA ASN A 124 -14.72 0.14 -8.53
C ASN A 124 -13.52 0.63 -9.34
N ARG A 125 -13.63 0.69 -10.67
CA ARG A 125 -12.53 1.12 -11.54
C ARG A 125 -12.08 2.57 -11.31
N LYS A 126 -12.92 3.39 -10.70
CA LYS A 126 -12.60 4.79 -10.37
C LYS A 126 -12.24 4.99 -8.89
N CYS A 127 -12.36 3.97 -8.06
CA CYS A 127 -12.08 4.11 -6.64
C CYS A 127 -10.55 4.14 -6.39
N PRO A 128 -10.06 4.95 -5.44
CA PRO A 128 -8.62 5.02 -5.16
C PRO A 128 -8.02 3.68 -4.74
N PHE A 129 -8.80 2.83 -4.06
CA PHE A 129 -8.38 1.50 -3.64
C PHE A 129 -8.10 0.57 -4.82
N PHE A 130 -8.90 0.65 -5.88
CA PHE A 130 -8.66 -0.12 -7.11
C PHE A 130 -7.41 0.35 -7.85
N LYS A 131 -7.10 1.65 -7.79
CA LYS A 131 -5.81 2.16 -8.29
C LYS A 131 -4.64 1.62 -7.46
N CYS A 132 -4.76 1.60 -6.12
CA CYS A 132 -3.74 0.99 -5.26
C CYS A 132 -3.56 -0.49 -5.60
N PHE A 133 -4.67 -1.21 -5.79
CA PHE A 133 -4.68 -2.62 -6.17
C PHE A 133 -3.93 -2.87 -7.48
N ASN A 134 -4.21 -2.09 -8.53
CA ASN A 134 -3.49 -2.19 -9.81
C ASN A 134 -1.99 -1.91 -9.64
N ILE A 135 -1.62 -0.87 -8.88
CA ILE A 135 -0.21 -0.55 -8.61
C ILE A 135 0.50 -1.72 -7.93
N LEU A 136 -0.17 -2.41 -7.00
CA LEU A 136 0.38 -3.59 -6.34
C LEU A 136 0.52 -4.78 -7.30
N LEU A 137 -0.46 -5.03 -8.17
CA LEU A 137 -0.38 -6.11 -9.16
C LEU A 137 0.70 -5.87 -10.23
N GLU A 138 0.95 -4.62 -10.59
CA GLU A 138 2.01 -4.23 -11.53
C GLU A 138 3.42 -4.34 -10.90
N ASP A 139 3.52 -4.38 -9.57
CA ASP A 139 4.79 -4.53 -8.88
C ASP A 139 5.16 -6.01 -8.72
N GLY A 140 6.10 -6.47 -9.54
CA GLY A 140 6.54 -7.88 -9.57
C GLY A 140 7.16 -8.41 -8.28
N ARG A 141 7.32 -7.58 -7.24
CA ARG A 141 7.74 -8.01 -5.90
C ARG A 141 6.56 -8.45 -5.04
N VAL A 142 5.33 -8.11 -5.40
CA VAL A 142 4.12 -8.41 -4.61
C VAL A 142 3.72 -9.88 -4.79
N GLU A 143 3.49 -10.56 -3.67
CA GLU A 143 3.00 -11.93 -3.60
C GLU A 143 1.47 -11.93 -3.73
N ILE A 144 0.99 -12.36 -4.90
CA ILE A 144 -0.44 -12.34 -5.26
C ILE A 144 -1.29 -13.19 -4.31
N ASP A 145 -0.77 -14.37 -3.96
CA ASP A 145 -1.47 -15.36 -3.13
C ASP A 145 -1.25 -15.17 -1.62
N LYS A 146 -0.67 -14.02 -1.22
CA LYS A 146 -0.46 -13.71 0.19
C LYS A 146 -1.80 -13.78 0.95
N VAL A 147 -1.83 -14.63 1.97
CA VAL A 147 -3.00 -14.77 2.84
C VAL A 147 -2.88 -13.92 4.09
N ASP A 148 -4.03 -13.52 4.63
CA ASP A 148 -4.10 -12.94 5.97
C ASP A 148 -4.04 -14.00 7.09
N GLU A 149 -4.10 -13.56 8.35
CA GLU A 149 -4.05 -14.43 9.53
C GLU A 149 -5.15 -15.51 9.55
N LYS A 150 -6.22 -15.33 8.76
CA LYS A 150 -7.34 -16.27 8.63
C LYS A 150 -7.22 -17.16 7.39
N GLY A 151 -6.12 -17.07 6.65
CA GLY A 151 -5.91 -17.82 5.42
C GLY A 151 -6.68 -17.26 4.21
N PHE A 152 -7.24 -16.04 4.30
CA PHE A 152 -7.92 -15.44 3.15
C PHE A 152 -6.90 -14.74 2.24
N SER A 153 -6.82 -15.19 0.99
CA SER A 153 -6.12 -14.48 -0.09
C SER A 153 -6.94 -13.32 -0.65
N ALA A 154 -6.31 -12.49 -1.47
CA ALA A 154 -7.00 -11.41 -2.19
C ALA A 154 -8.19 -11.94 -3.00
N LEU A 155 -8.04 -13.10 -3.63
CA LEU A 155 -9.08 -13.72 -4.45
C LEU A 155 -10.31 -14.13 -3.62
N HIS A 156 -10.13 -14.61 -2.38
CA HIS A 156 -11.27 -14.89 -1.49
C HIS A 156 -12.12 -13.65 -1.26
N TYR A 157 -11.49 -12.50 -1.00
CA TYR A 157 -12.20 -11.26 -0.77
C TYR A 157 -12.84 -10.70 -2.05
N ALA A 158 -12.14 -10.79 -3.18
CA ALA A 158 -12.68 -10.35 -4.47
C ALA A 158 -13.98 -11.08 -4.81
N VAL A 159 -13.98 -12.41 -4.67
CA VAL A 159 -15.16 -13.26 -4.88
C VAL A 159 -16.27 -12.94 -3.87
N LYS A 160 -15.94 -12.96 -2.57
CA LYS A 160 -16.91 -12.71 -1.49
C LYS A 160 -17.62 -11.36 -1.61
N TYR A 161 -16.89 -10.33 -2.03
CA TYR A 161 -17.43 -8.98 -2.20
C TYR A 161 -17.91 -8.70 -3.62
N LYS A 162 -17.90 -9.69 -4.52
CA LYS A 162 -18.35 -9.55 -5.92
C LYS A 162 -17.67 -8.37 -6.63
N VAL A 163 -16.36 -8.27 -6.43
CA VAL A 163 -15.51 -7.29 -7.11
C VAL A 163 -14.99 -7.94 -8.38
N ASP A 164 -15.87 -8.09 -9.37
CA ASP A 164 -15.60 -8.88 -10.60
C ASP A 164 -14.32 -8.42 -11.31
N ALA A 165 -14.10 -7.11 -11.42
CA ALA A 165 -12.89 -6.55 -12.00
C ALA A 165 -11.60 -6.96 -11.25
N ALA A 166 -11.66 -7.13 -9.92
CA ALA A 166 -10.52 -7.63 -9.16
C ALA A 166 -10.34 -9.15 -9.33
N VAL A 167 -11.44 -9.90 -9.45
CA VAL A 167 -11.39 -11.34 -9.77
C VAL A 167 -10.69 -11.55 -11.12
N GLU A 168 -11.14 -10.86 -12.17
CA GLU A 168 -10.55 -10.93 -13.51
C GLU A 168 -9.04 -10.63 -13.49
N LEU A 169 -8.64 -9.53 -12.84
CA LEU A 169 -7.22 -9.14 -12.77
C LEU A 169 -6.38 -10.15 -11.98
N LEU A 170 -6.88 -10.69 -10.86
CA LEU A 170 -6.16 -11.72 -10.09
C LEU A 170 -5.96 -12.99 -10.90
N LEU A 171 -7.00 -13.42 -11.63
CA LEU A 171 -6.90 -14.60 -12.51
C LEU A 171 -5.91 -14.36 -13.65
N GLN A 172 -5.93 -13.18 -14.28
CA GLN A 172 -4.95 -12.79 -15.29
C GLN A 172 -3.52 -12.81 -14.75
N CYS A 173 -3.33 -12.44 -13.48
CA CYS A 173 -2.05 -12.56 -12.79
C CYS A 173 -1.78 -13.97 -12.23
N SER A 174 -2.52 -15.00 -12.66
CA SER A 174 -2.35 -16.40 -12.25
C SER A 174 -2.54 -16.67 -10.75
N ALA A 175 -3.42 -15.93 -10.08
CA ALA A 175 -3.75 -16.16 -8.67
C ALA A 175 -4.24 -17.60 -8.45
N TYR A 176 -3.78 -18.22 -7.36
CA TYR A 176 -4.10 -19.60 -7.03
C TYR A 176 -5.53 -19.77 -6.51
N ILE A 177 -6.38 -20.37 -7.34
CA ILE A 177 -7.80 -20.63 -7.07
C ILE A 177 -8.05 -21.71 -6.01
N GLY A 178 -7.04 -22.50 -5.65
CA GLY A 178 -7.13 -23.63 -4.72
C GLY A 178 -6.72 -23.29 -3.28
N THR A 179 -6.48 -22.02 -2.95
CA THR A 179 -6.09 -21.60 -1.60
C THR A 179 -7.23 -21.88 -0.62
N MET A 180 -6.96 -22.59 0.47
CA MET A 180 -7.97 -22.90 1.49
C MET A 180 -7.79 -21.99 2.71
N ASN A 181 -8.85 -21.30 3.12
CA ASN A 181 -8.82 -20.48 4.34
C ASN A 181 -9.01 -21.34 5.62
N MET A 182 -8.96 -20.70 6.79
CA MET A 182 -9.14 -21.39 8.08
C MET A 182 -10.52 -22.06 8.27
N PHE A 183 -11.51 -21.67 7.46
CA PHE A 183 -12.86 -22.23 7.45
C PHE A 183 -13.03 -23.36 6.43
N LYS A 184 -11.95 -23.77 5.75
CA LYS A 184 -11.95 -24.76 4.67
C LYS A 184 -12.71 -24.32 3.42
N GLU A 185 -12.88 -23.02 3.22
CA GLU A 185 -13.49 -22.45 2.03
C GLU A 185 -12.40 -22.22 0.97
N LEU A 186 -12.73 -22.50 -0.29
CA LEU A 186 -11.90 -22.15 -1.43
C LEU A 186 -12.51 -20.95 -2.15
N PRO A 187 -11.71 -20.03 -2.73
CA PRO A 187 -12.25 -18.88 -3.42
C PRO A 187 -13.05 -19.28 -4.67
N ILE A 188 -12.69 -20.40 -5.31
CA ILE A 188 -13.38 -20.93 -6.49
C ILE A 188 -14.84 -21.35 -6.21
N CYS A 189 -15.18 -21.72 -4.96
CA CYS A 189 -16.51 -22.24 -4.63
C CYS A 189 -17.63 -21.20 -4.79
N GLU A 190 -17.32 -19.93 -4.60
CA GLU A 190 -18.27 -18.81 -4.67
C GLU A 190 -18.06 -17.94 -5.92
N MET A 191 -17.12 -18.34 -6.80
CA MET A 191 -16.77 -17.59 -8.00
C MET A 191 -17.91 -17.64 -9.02
N ASN A 192 -18.08 -16.57 -9.80
CA ASN A 192 -19.03 -16.56 -10.91
C ASN A 192 -18.64 -17.67 -11.93
N PRO A 193 -19.53 -18.63 -12.23
CA PRO A 193 -19.24 -19.71 -13.16
C PRO A 193 -18.78 -19.23 -14.54
N ASP A 194 -19.41 -18.17 -15.08
CA ASP A 194 -19.09 -17.65 -16.41
C ASP A 194 -17.67 -17.04 -16.44
N ALA A 195 -17.27 -16.36 -15.37
CA ALA A 195 -15.94 -15.78 -15.25
C ALA A 195 -14.86 -16.85 -15.07
N LEU A 196 -15.17 -17.91 -14.31
CA LEU A 196 -14.28 -19.05 -14.13
C LEU A 196 -14.11 -19.84 -15.43
N GLU A 197 -15.21 -20.15 -16.12
CA GLU A 197 -15.21 -20.83 -17.42
C GLU A 197 -14.37 -20.04 -18.43
N GLY A 198 -14.63 -18.74 -18.58
CA GLY A 198 -13.87 -17.89 -19.49
C GLY A 198 -12.37 -17.84 -19.18
N TYR A 199 -11.98 -17.86 -17.90
CA TYR A 199 -10.58 -17.94 -17.51
C TYR A 199 -9.97 -19.31 -17.85
N LEU A 200 -10.64 -20.41 -17.52
CA LEU A 200 -10.14 -21.76 -17.80
C LEU A 200 -10.00 -22.00 -19.31
N ASP A 201 -10.94 -21.51 -20.11
CA ASP A 201 -10.87 -21.56 -21.57
C ASP A 201 -9.66 -20.77 -22.10
N SER A 202 -9.36 -19.61 -21.51
CA SER A 202 -8.18 -18.81 -21.91
C SER A 202 -6.83 -19.48 -21.59
N CYS A 203 -6.80 -20.43 -20.65
CA CYS A 203 -5.60 -21.16 -20.27
C CYS A 203 -5.24 -22.31 -21.22
N ILE A 204 -6.17 -22.75 -22.07
CA ILE A 204 -6.00 -23.90 -22.98
C ILE A 204 -5.81 -23.49 -24.44
N THR A 205 -5.85 -22.19 -24.75
CA THR A 205 -5.64 -21.59 -26.08
C THR A 205 -4.27 -20.93 -26.21
#